data_AF-A0A851HUH8-F1
#
_entry.id   AF-A0A851HUH8-F1
#
_cell.length_a   1.000
_cell.length_b   1.000
_cell.length_c   1.000
_cell.angle_alpha   90.00
_cell.angle_beta   90.00
_cell.angle_gamma   90.00
#
_symmetry.space_group_name_H-M   'P 1'
#
loop_
_entity.id
_entity.type
_entity.pdbx_description
1 polymer ?
#
loop_
_entity_poly.entity_id
_entity_poly.type
_entity_poly.pdbx_seq_one_letter_code
_entity_poly.pdbx_strand_id
1 'polypeptide(L)'
;MKTLQRGLDDYLQLRRAMGYQLAEAHRLLPRFVSWMDHTGQHTISIAAALEWCQLPEADPGSTVWPKRMTAVRGFARFMAGRDPDTQIPPVGLLPHRRHWRTPYIYSADDVASLMRQATKSLDPRIPARTYATAIGLLAAAGLRIGELINLNRGDVDWQHATLLIRESKFAKTRIVPLTDTTMSALQDYTAFQDALHAPTKTSAFFLTITGKRLIYTMVSTTFRMLCTQTAIGAQRQRPPRLHDLRHTFAVNTLVRWYRQGLNVHAKMPYLSAYLGHRDPTSTYWYLSAAPELLALAADRIEDTTSIKEQQS
;
A
#
# COMPACT_ATOMS: atom_id res chain seq x y z
N MET A 1 -40.27 -10.93 1.43
CA MET A 1 -38.86 -10.53 1.66
C MET A 1 -37.99 -11.34 0.73
N LYS A 2 -37.26 -10.68 -0.17
CA LYS A 2 -36.67 -11.28 -1.37
C LYS A 2 -35.55 -12.28 -1.02
N THR A 3 -35.60 -13.48 -1.60
CA THR A 3 -34.71 -14.64 -1.32
C THR A 3 -33.22 -14.28 -1.32
N LEU A 4 -32.81 -13.36 -2.20
CA LEU A 4 -31.44 -12.86 -2.32
C LEU A 4 -30.97 -12.01 -1.13
N GLN A 5 -31.86 -11.21 -0.55
CA GLN A 5 -31.53 -10.38 0.62
C GLN A 5 -31.24 -11.27 1.83
N ARG A 6 -32.09 -12.28 2.05
CA ARG A 6 -31.85 -13.29 3.09
C ARG A 6 -30.55 -14.07 2.84
N GLY A 7 -30.33 -14.49 1.59
CA GLY A 7 -29.09 -15.16 1.20
C GLY A 7 -27.84 -14.31 1.44
N LEU A 8 -27.92 -13.00 1.20
CA LEU A 8 -26.84 -12.05 1.46
C LEU A 8 -26.52 -11.96 2.96
N ASP A 9 -27.54 -11.84 3.80
CA ASP A 9 -27.36 -11.75 5.25
C ASP A 9 -26.72 -13.02 5.80
N ASP A 10 -27.21 -14.19 5.38
CA ASP A 10 -26.63 -15.51 5.73
C ASP A 10 -25.16 -15.61 5.28
N TYR A 11 -24.86 -15.19 4.03
CA TYR A 11 -23.51 -15.23 3.48
C TYR A 11 -22.54 -14.36 4.28
N LEU A 12 -22.94 -13.12 4.59
CA LEU A 12 -22.11 -12.19 5.35
C LEU A 12 -21.90 -12.69 6.79
N GLN A 13 -22.94 -13.25 7.42
CA GLN A 13 -22.84 -13.84 8.76
C GLN A 13 -21.87 -15.03 8.77
N LEU A 14 -22.04 -15.99 7.85
CA LEU A 14 -21.18 -17.17 7.75
C LEU A 14 -19.71 -16.77 7.54
N ARG A 15 -19.45 -15.85 6.61
CA ARG A 15 -18.09 -15.39 6.31
C ARG A 15 -17.47 -14.65 7.49
N ARG A 16 -18.24 -13.87 8.26
CA ARG A 16 -17.76 -13.23 9.51
C ARG A 16 -17.43 -14.26 10.58
N ALA A 17 -18.28 -15.28 10.75
CA ALA A 17 -18.02 -16.38 11.70
C ALA A 17 -16.72 -17.14 11.38
N MET A 18 -16.35 -17.24 10.09
CA MET A 18 -15.07 -17.79 9.65
C MET A 18 -13.88 -16.81 9.74
N GLY A 19 -14.04 -15.65 10.41
CA GLY A 19 -12.97 -14.68 10.65
C GLY A 19 -12.65 -13.75 9.46
N TYR A 20 -13.45 -13.74 8.40
CA TYR A 20 -13.23 -12.80 7.29
C TYR A 20 -13.73 -11.39 7.64
N GLN A 21 -12.87 -10.40 7.44
CA GLN A 21 -13.19 -8.97 7.67
C GLN A 21 -14.18 -8.39 6.65
N LEU A 22 -14.27 -8.96 5.43
CA LEU A 22 -15.27 -8.67 4.37
C LEU A 22 -15.56 -7.20 4.01
N ALA A 23 -14.71 -6.24 4.36
CA ALA A 23 -15.03 -4.80 4.22
C ALA A 23 -15.54 -4.41 2.82
N GLU A 24 -14.93 -4.91 1.74
CA GLU A 24 -15.42 -4.63 0.38
C GLU A 24 -16.69 -5.42 0.01
N ALA A 25 -16.79 -6.70 0.37
CA ALA A 25 -17.97 -7.52 0.06
C ALA A 25 -19.22 -6.98 0.78
N HIS A 26 -19.06 -6.52 2.03
CA HIS A 26 -20.14 -5.91 2.81
C HIS A 26 -20.67 -4.62 2.16
N ARG A 27 -19.83 -3.87 1.46
CA ARG A 27 -20.25 -2.65 0.74
C ARG A 27 -20.83 -2.96 -0.65
N LEU A 28 -20.26 -3.93 -1.35
CA LEU A 28 -20.56 -4.20 -2.75
C LEU A 28 -21.82 -5.07 -2.93
N LEU A 29 -21.98 -6.10 -2.11
CA LEU A 29 -23.06 -7.08 -2.30
C LEU A 29 -24.46 -6.52 -2.02
N PRO A 30 -24.71 -5.65 -1.02
CA PRO A 30 -26.02 -5.00 -0.87
C PRO A 30 -26.41 -4.19 -2.10
N ARG A 31 -25.44 -3.50 -2.73
CA ARG A 31 -25.68 -2.75 -3.98
C ARG A 31 -25.98 -3.67 -5.16
N PHE A 32 -25.36 -4.85 -5.20
CA PHE A 32 -25.66 -5.85 -6.22
C PHE A 32 -27.06 -6.43 -6.04
N VAL A 33 -27.42 -6.85 -4.82
CA VAL A 33 -28.76 -7.39 -4.52
C VAL A 33 -29.84 -6.36 -4.77
N SER A 34 -29.65 -5.11 -4.30
CA SER A 34 -30.57 -4.01 -4.59
C SER A 34 -30.71 -3.73 -6.08
N TRP A 35 -29.64 -3.86 -6.86
CA TRP A 35 -29.71 -3.71 -8.31
C TRP A 35 -30.49 -4.87 -8.98
N MET A 36 -30.23 -6.13 -8.62
CA MET A 36 -30.99 -7.27 -9.18
C MET A 36 -32.49 -7.16 -8.85
N ASP A 37 -32.77 -6.70 -7.63
CA ASP A 37 -34.11 -6.41 -7.14
C ASP A 37 -34.84 -5.34 -7.95
N HIS A 38 -34.12 -4.33 -8.44
CA HIS A 38 -34.64 -3.27 -9.30
C HIS A 38 -34.81 -3.71 -10.75
N THR A 39 -33.95 -4.60 -11.25
CA THR A 39 -34.04 -5.16 -12.61
C THR A 39 -34.96 -6.39 -12.71
N GLY A 40 -35.60 -6.79 -11.61
CA GLY A 40 -36.53 -7.93 -11.57
C GLY A 40 -35.84 -9.29 -11.67
N GLN A 41 -34.53 -9.35 -11.42
CA GLN A 41 -33.77 -10.59 -11.48
C GLN A 41 -33.73 -11.25 -10.10
N HIS A 42 -34.22 -12.49 -10.02
CA HIS A 42 -34.35 -13.22 -8.76
C HIS A 42 -33.28 -14.30 -8.55
N THR A 43 -32.58 -14.66 -9.62
CA THR A 43 -31.51 -15.66 -9.64
C THR A 43 -30.25 -15.04 -10.24
N ILE A 44 -29.10 -15.33 -9.65
CA ILE A 44 -27.82 -14.79 -10.12
C ILE A 44 -27.43 -15.51 -11.42
N SER A 45 -27.40 -14.78 -12.53
CA SER A 45 -26.89 -15.28 -13.81
C SER A 45 -25.50 -14.70 -14.14
N ILE A 46 -24.80 -15.31 -15.09
CA ILE A 46 -23.52 -14.76 -15.59
C ILE A 46 -23.75 -13.38 -16.22
N ALA A 47 -24.83 -13.23 -16.99
CA ALA A 47 -25.18 -11.97 -17.65
C ALA A 47 -25.48 -10.86 -16.62
N ALA A 48 -26.28 -11.16 -15.60
CA ALA A 48 -26.59 -10.27 -14.49
C ALA A 48 -25.34 -9.75 -13.77
N ALA A 49 -24.44 -10.70 -13.44
CA ALA A 49 -23.20 -10.38 -12.76
C ALA A 49 -22.30 -9.47 -13.62
N LEU A 50 -22.22 -9.75 -14.93
CA LEU A 50 -21.42 -8.98 -15.86
C LEU A 50 -21.96 -7.56 -16.03
N GLU A 51 -23.26 -7.42 -16.28
CA GLU A 51 -23.96 -6.15 -16.45
C GLU A 51 -23.76 -5.23 -15.23
N TRP A 52 -24.01 -5.74 -14.02
CA TRP A 52 -23.79 -4.96 -12.80
C TRP A 52 -22.33 -4.55 -12.60
N CYS A 53 -21.40 -5.45 -12.92
CA CYS A 53 -19.97 -5.15 -12.80
C CYS A 53 -19.57 -4.00 -13.72
N GLN A 54 -20.19 -3.88 -14.90
CA GLN A 54 -19.87 -2.92 -15.96
C GLN A 54 -20.69 -1.61 -15.92
N LEU A 55 -21.53 -1.40 -14.91
CA LEU A 55 -22.33 -0.17 -14.80
C LEU A 55 -21.46 1.10 -14.92
N PRO A 56 -21.97 2.18 -15.56
CA PRO A 56 -21.19 3.35 -15.98
C PRO A 56 -20.46 4.10 -14.87
N GLU A 57 -20.86 3.89 -13.62
CA GLU A 57 -20.20 4.41 -12.42
C GLU A 57 -18.72 3.97 -12.29
N ALA A 58 -18.28 2.99 -13.08
CA ALA A 58 -16.95 2.42 -13.00
C ALA A 58 -16.26 2.46 -14.37
N ASP A 59 -15.09 3.11 -14.41
CA ASP A 59 -14.19 3.11 -15.57
C ASP A 59 -13.77 1.66 -15.93
N PRO A 60 -13.94 1.22 -17.19
CA PRO A 60 -13.48 -0.07 -17.70
C PRO A 60 -12.01 -0.39 -17.43
N GLY A 61 -11.15 0.63 -17.35
CA GLY A 61 -9.72 0.48 -17.04
C GLY A 61 -9.40 0.37 -15.55
N SER A 62 -10.40 0.48 -14.67
CA SER A 62 -10.22 0.52 -13.22
C SER A 62 -10.19 -0.87 -12.57
N THR A 63 -9.77 -0.92 -11.30
CA THR A 63 -9.85 -2.16 -10.50
C THR A 63 -11.28 -2.47 -10.01
N VAL A 64 -12.27 -1.63 -10.34
CA VAL A 64 -13.63 -1.74 -9.81
C VAL A 64 -14.36 -2.96 -10.37
N TRP A 65 -14.39 -3.16 -11.69
CA TRP A 65 -15.11 -4.29 -12.28
C TRP A 65 -14.58 -5.65 -11.78
N PRO A 66 -13.26 -5.91 -11.73
CA PRO A 66 -12.73 -7.16 -11.19
C PRO A 66 -13.05 -7.37 -9.69
N LYS A 67 -13.09 -6.29 -8.89
CA LYS A 67 -13.48 -6.34 -7.47
C LYS A 67 -14.96 -6.68 -7.30
N ARG A 68 -15.83 -6.00 -8.06
CA ARG A 68 -17.27 -6.30 -8.13
C ARG A 68 -17.49 -7.77 -8.49
N MET A 69 -16.85 -8.24 -9.55
CA MET A 69 -16.94 -9.63 -10.01
C MET A 69 -16.41 -10.62 -8.98
N THR A 70 -15.33 -10.30 -8.26
CA THR A 70 -14.81 -11.17 -7.19
C THR A 70 -15.80 -11.31 -6.04
N ALA A 71 -16.44 -10.21 -5.62
CA ALA A 71 -17.46 -10.23 -4.59
C ALA A 71 -18.68 -11.05 -5.04
N VAL A 72 -19.22 -10.75 -6.23
CA VAL A 72 -20.39 -11.43 -6.80
C VAL A 72 -20.12 -12.92 -6.99
N ARG A 73 -18.97 -13.32 -7.53
CA ARG A 73 -18.60 -14.74 -7.68
C ARG A 73 -18.56 -15.49 -6.34
N GLY A 74 -18.05 -14.84 -5.29
CA GLY A 74 -18.05 -15.42 -3.94
C GLY A 74 -19.46 -15.65 -3.41
N PHE A 75 -20.35 -14.69 -3.63
CA PHE A 75 -21.76 -14.79 -3.25
C PHE A 75 -22.54 -15.80 -4.10
N ALA A 76 -22.33 -15.83 -5.42
CA ALA A 76 -22.93 -16.79 -6.33
C ALA A 76 -22.59 -18.25 -5.96
N ARG A 77 -21.33 -18.52 -5.56
CA ARG A 77 -20.96 -19.86 -5.05
C ARG A 77 -21.74 -20.27 -3.80
N PHE A 78 -22.02 -19.31 -2.92
CA PHE A 78 -22.83 -19.58 -1.73
C PHE A 78 -24.30 -19.82 -2.10
N MET A 79 -24.84 -19.01 -3.02
CA MET A 79 -26.22 -19.13 -3.48
C MET A 79 -26.48 -20.38 -4.31
N ALA A 80 -25.49 -20.89 -5.06
CA ALA A 80 -25.59 -22.15 -5.79
C ALA A 80 -25.88 -23.37 -4.89
N GLY A 81 -25.56 -23.29 -3.60
CA GLY A 81 -25.95 -24.32 -2.61
C GLY A 81 -27.40 -24.21 -2.13
N ARG A 82 -28.12 -23.14 -2.48
CA ARG A 82 -29.50 -22.85 -2.06
C ARG A 82 -30.48 -22.78 -3.23
N ASP A 83 -29.99 -22.32 -4.38
CA ASP A 83 -30.73 -22.13 -5.61
C ASP A 83 -29.97 -22.82 -6.75
N PRO A 84 -30.47 -23.96 -7.28
CA PRO A 84 -29.83 -24.70 -8.37
C PRO A 84 -29.66 -23.88 -9.66
N ASP A 85 -30.51 -22.87 -9.89
CA ASP A 85 -30.47 -22.06 -11.10
C ASP A 85 -29.41 -20.95 -11.03
N THR A 86 -28.78 -20.77 -9.87
CA THR A 86 -27.70 -19.80 -9.70
C THR A 86 -26.47 -20.19 -10.52
N GLN A 87 -26.07 -19.31 -11.43
CA GLN A 87 -24.87 -19.45 -12.22
C GLN A 87 -23.68 -18.77 -11.55
N ILE A 88 -22.54 -19.46 -11.52
CA ILE A 88 -21.30 -18.92 -10.96
C ILE A 88 -20.47 -18.31 -12.11
N PRO A 89 -20.21 -16.99 -12.12
CA PRO A 89 -19.42 -16.37 -13.17
C PRO A 89 -18.00 -16.95 -13.25
N PRO A 90 -17.55 -17.48 -14.40
CA PRO A 90 -16.19 -18.01 -14.55
C PRO A 90 -15.10 -16.96 -14.28
N VAL A 91 -13.87 -17.46 -14.07
CA VAL A 91 -12.67 -16.62 -14.02
C VAL A 91 -12.34 -16.16 -15.44
N GLY A 92 -11.91 -14.91 -15.61
CA GLY A 92 -11.48 -14.38 -16.92
C GLY A 92 -12.55 -13.65 -17.74
N LEU A 93 -13.80 -13.58 -17.28
CA LEU A 93 -14.89 -12.86 -17.98
C LEU A 93 -14.62 -11.36 -18.20
N LEU A 94 -13.85 -10.75 -17.31
CA LEU A 94 -13.51 -9.33 -17.40
C LEU A 94 -12.02 -9.20 -17.70
N PRO A 95 -11.62 -8.35 -18.66
CA PRO A 95 -10.23 -8.08 -18.92
C PRO A 95 -9.59 -7.45 -17.68
N HIS A 96 -8.66 -8.17 -17.04
CA HIS A 96 -7.87 -7.61 -15.96
C HIS A 96 -6.56 -7.07 -16.51
N ARG A 97 -6.58 -5.88 -17.11
CA ARG A 97 -5.35 -5.17 -17.44
C ARG A 97 -4.74 -4.64 -16.15
N ARG A 98 -3.73 -5.32 -15.61
CA ARG A 98 -2.86 -4.73 -14.58
C ARG A 98 -2.06 -3.60 -15.21
N HIS A 99 -2.64 -2.41 -15.28
CA HIS A 99 -1.88 -1.20 -15.55
C HIS A 99 -1.06 -0.87 -14.30
N TRP A 100 0.15 -1.42 -14.25
CA TRP A 100 1.14 -1.03 -13.26
C TRP A 100 1.42 0.46 -13.44
N ARG A 101 0.97 1.25 -12.47
CA ARG A 101 1.30 2.66 -12.46
C ARG A 101 2.79 2.79 -12.22
N THR A 102 3.52 3.39 -13.16
CA THR A 102 4.94 3.74 -12.96
C THR A 102 5.07 4.58 -11.69
N PRO A 103 5.87 4.14 -10.71
CA PRO A 103 6.02 4.85 -9.45
C PRO A 103 6.75 6.17 -9.71
N TYR A 104 6.51 7.16 -8.86
CA TYR A 104 7.36 8.35 -8.81
C TYR A 104 8.55 8.06 -7.89
N ILE A 105 9.76 8.10 -8.41
CA ILE A 105 10.97 7.93 -7.60
C ILE A 105 11.40 9.31 -7.11
N TYR A 106 11.32 9.53 -5.80
CA TYR A 106 11.67 10.81 -5.18
C TYR A 106 13.19 10.94 -5.08
N SER A 107 13.71 12.13 -5.40
CA SER A 107 15.08 12.50 -5.05
C SER A 107 15.20 12.80 -3.55
N ALA A 108 16.43 12.90 -3.05
CA ALA A 108 16.68 13.36 -1.68
C ALA A 108 16.14 14.78 -1.47
N ASP A 109 16.27 15.65 -2.48
CA ASP A 109 15.77 17.02 -2.45
C ASP A 109 14.24 17.08 -2.42
N ASP A 110 13.56 16.20 -3.16
CA ASP A 110 12.09 16.11 -3.10
C ASP A 110 11.61 15.77 -1.68
N VAL A 111 12.22 14.75 -1.06
CA VAL A 111 11.88 14.33 0.30
C VAL A 111 12.14 15.47 1.29
N ALA A 112 13.31 16.11 1.19
CA ALA A 112 13.66 17.23 2.06
C ALA A 112 12.74 18.44 1.84
N SER A 113 12.35 18.72 0.59
CA SER A 113 11.40 19.77 0.24
C SER A 113 10.01 19.51 0.84
N LEU A 114 9.52 18.29 0.76
CA LEU A 114 8.25 17.89 1.39
C LEU A 114 8.30 18.04 2.92
N MET A 115 9.41 17.63 3.54
CA MET A 115 9.60 17.76 4.99
C MET A 115 9.63 19.24 5.42
N ARG A 116 10.42 20.08 4.73
CA ARG A 116 10.46 21.53 4.98
C ARG A 116 9.10 22.19 4.76
N GLN A 117 8.41 21.81 3.68
CA GLN A 117 7.08 22.34 3.40
C GLN A 117 6.08 21.96 4.50
N ALA A 118 6.12 20.72 5.01
CA ALA A 118 5.30 20.30 6.14
C ALA A 118 5.55 21.16 7.38
N THR A 119 6.81 21.47 7.68
CA THR A 119 7.18 22.36 8.79
C THR A 119 6.68 23.79 8.59
N LYS A 120 6.67 24.27 7.35
CA LYS A 120 6.26 25.65 7.01
C LYS A 120 4.74 25.85 6.96
N SER A 121 3.99 24.89 6.41
CA SER A 121 2.59 25.09 6.02
C SER A 121 1.57 24.47 6.98
N LEU A 122 2.01 23.63 7.91
CA LEU A 122 1.14 22.97 8.87
C LEU A 122 1.25 23.64 10.25
N ASP A 123 0.27 23.37 11.10
CA ASP A 123 0.26 23.89 12.48
C ASP A 123 1.57 23.52 13.21
N PRO A 124 2.30 24.53 13.74
CA PRO A 124 3.64 24.35 14.31
C PRO A 124 3.64 23.64 15.65
N ARG A 125 2.47 23.37 16.25
CA ARG A 125 2.33 22.53 17.44
C ARG A 125 2.72 21.10 17.07
N ILE A 126 1.76 20.22 16.83
CA ILE A 126 2.04 18.81 16.55
C ILE A 126 2.14 18.50 15.04
N PRO A 127 1.20 18.94 14.17
CA PRO A 127 1.14 18.49 12.79
C PRO A 127 2.42 18.72 11.98
N ALA A 128 3.03 19.91 12.05
CA ALA A 128 4.26 20.24 11.32
C ALA A 128 5.37 19.18 11.51
N ARG A 129 5.72 18.89 12.77
CA ARG A 129 6.76 17.90 13.11
C ARG A 129 6.29 16.48 12.83
N THR A 130 5.04 16.14 13.13
CA THR A 130 4.47 14.82 12.83
C THR A 130 4.63 14.46 11.36
N TYR A 131 4.23 15.35 10.45
CA TYR A 131 4.27 15.07 9.02
C TYR A 131 5.70 15.08 8.46
N ALA A 132 6.55 16.01 8.90
CA ALA A 132 7.96 16.04 8.50
C ALA A 132 8.68 14.73 8.90
N THR A 133 8.57 14.31 10.17
CA THR A 133 9.18 13.07 10.66
C THR A 133 8.55 11.83 10.01
N ALA A 134 7.24 11.81 9.79
CA ALA A 134 6.56 10.72 9.10
C ALA A 134 7.04 10.53 7.65
N ILE A 135 7.16 11.61 6.88
CA ILE A 135 7.66 11.58 5.50
C ILE A 135 9.11 11.08 5.48
N GLY A 136 9.96 11.62 6.34
CA GLY A 136 11.36 11.19 6.48
C GLY A 136 11.47 9.71 6.80
N LEU A 137 10.71 9.22 7.79
CA LEU A 137 10.73 7.80 8.17
C LEU A 137 10.24 6.88 7.04
N LEU A 138 9.18 7.25 6.31
CA LEU A 138 8.71 6.48 5.16
C LEU A 138 9.78 6.36 4.07
N ALA A 139 10.50 7.44 3.80
CA ALA A 139 11.57 7.48 2.82
C ALA A 139 12.80 6.69 3.27
N ALA A 140 13.21 6.85 4.54
CA ALA A 140 14.41 6.24 5.09
C ALA A 140 14.26 4.74 5.35
N ALA A 141 13.08 4.28 5.75
CA ALA A 141 12.85 2.90 6.18
C ALA A 141 11.97 2.08 5.22
N GLY A 142 11.42 2.68 4.15
CA GLY A 142 10.60 1.97 3.17
C GLY A 142 9.31 1.37 3.74
N LEU A 143 8.77 1.96 4.81
CA LEU A 143 7.56 1.47 5.47
C LEU A 143 6.33 1.65 4.59
N ARG A 144 5.32 0.80 4.81
CA ARG A 144 3.97 1.11 4.33
C ARG A 144 3.36 2.14 5.27
N ILE A 145 2.53 3.02 4.73
CA ILE A 145 1.76 3.98 5.50
C ILE A 145 0.90 3.37 6.61
N GLY A 146 0.32 2.18 6.39
CA GLY A 146 -0.40 1.48 7.46
C GLY A 146 0.51 1.07 8.61
N GLU A 147 1.75 0.70 8.32
CA GLU A 147 2.76 0.33 9.34
C GLU A 147 3.19 1.57 10.13
N LEU A 148 3.42 2.69 9.43
CA LEU A 148 3.71 3.99 10.06
C LEU A 148 2.57 4.45 10.98
N ILE A 149 1.34 4.45 10.45
CA ILE A 149 0.17 4.94 11.19
C ILE A 149 -0.08 4.09 12.43
N ASN A 150 0.16 2.78 12.37
CA ASN A 150 -0.06 1.84 13.47
C ASN A 150 1.12 1.71 14.44
N LEU A 151 2.25 2.36 14.17
CA LEU A 151 3.43 2.33 15.04
C LEU A 151 3.09 2.86 16.44
N ASN A 152 3.58 2.19 17.48
CA ASN A 152 3.47 2.62 18.87
C ASN A 152 4.82 3.08 19.42
N ARG A 153 4.79 3.84 20.51
CA ARG A 153 6.02 4.28 21.21
C ARG A 153 6.88 3.09 21.66
N GLY A 154 6.24 2.02 22.16
CA GLY A 154 6.92 0.78 22.55
C GLY A 154 7.40 -0.11 21.40
N ASP A 155 7.22 0.32 20.15
CA ASP A 155 7.73 -0.42 18.98
C ASP A 155 9.11 0.07 18.52
N VAL A 156 9.64 1.13 19.15
CA VAL A 156 10.98 1.64 18.88
C VAL A 156 11.95 1.07 19.90
N ASP A 157 12.93 0.32 19.42
CA ASP A 157 14.07 -0.11 20.21
C ASP A 157 15.20 0.90 20.02
N TRP A 158 15.34 1.79 21.00
CA TRP A 158 16.35 2.85 21.00
C TRP A 158 17.78 2.31 21.16
N GLN A 159 17.94 1.17 21.83
CA GLN A 159 19.26 0.59 22.09
C GLN A 159 19.82 -0.08 20.83
N HIS A 160 18.97 -0.81 20.11
CA HIS A 160 19.39 -1.55 18.91
C HIS A 160 19.10 -0.79 17.60
N ALA A 161 18.58 0.44 17.68
CA ALA A 161 18.20 1.26 16.52
C ALA A 161 17.24 0.52 15.56
N THR A 162 16.18 -0.08 16.09
CA THR A 162 15.21 -0.84 15.27
C THR A 162 13.76 -0.48 15.53
N LEU A 163 12.91 -0.75 14.53
CA LEU A 163 11.45 -0.70 14.65
C LEU A 163 10.86 -2.10 14.59
N LEU A 164 9.96 -2.40 15.53
CA LEU A 164 9.10 -3.57 15.48
C LEU A 164 7.84 -3.26 14.68
N ILE A 165 7.76 -3.76 13.45
CA ILE A 165 6.56 -3.61 12.62
C ILE A 165 5.60 -4.76 12.92
N ARG A 166 4.61 -4.49 13.77
CA ARG A 166 3.53 -5.43 14.12
C ARG A 166 2.50 -5.53 13.01
N GLU A 167 1.92 -6.71 12.87
CA GLU A 167 0.69 -6.94 12.11
C GLU A 167 0.67 -6.28 10.72
N SER A 168 1.78 -6.42 9.98
CA SER A 168 1.74 -6.11 8.55
C SER A 168 0.70 -7.01 7.89
N LYS A 169 0.17 -6.60 6.73
CA LYS A 169 -0.84 -7.38 5.98
C LYS A 169 -0.48 -8.88 6.06
N PHE A 170 -1.40 -9.71 6.60
CA PHE A 170 -1.22 -11.15 6.90
C PHE A 170 -0.50 -11.51 8.23
N ALA A 171 -0.55 -10.64 9.25
CA ALA A 171 -0.05 -10.91 10.62
C ALA A 171 1.45 -11.26 10.71
N LYS A 172 2.25 -10.82 9.75
CA LYS A 172 3.71 -10.99 9.81
C LYS A 172 4.34 -9.82 10.56
N THR A 173 5.10 -10.14 11.59
CA THR A 173 5.94 -9.20 12.33
C THR A 173 7.35 -9.20 11.74
N ARG A 174 7.97 -8.03 11.67
CA ARG A 174 9.38 -7.92 11.25
C ARG A 174 10.08 -6.78 11.99
N ILE A 175 11.40 -6.90 12.08
CA ILE A 175 12.28 -5.86 12.63
C ILE A 175 12.86 -5.07 11.45
N VAL A 176 12.82 -3.74 11.56
CA VAL A 176 13.36 -2.82 10.57
C VAL A 176 14.48 -2.02 11.22
N PRO A 177 15.76 -2.26 10.87
CA PRO A 177 16.87 -1.43 11.35
C PRO A 177 16.80 -0.02 10.78
N LEU A 178 17.18 0.96 11.59
CA LEU A 178 17.23 2.37 11.24
C LEU A 178 18.67 2.89 11.32
N THR A 179 18.96 3.94 10.55
CA THR A 179 20.22 4.68 10.66
C THR A 179 20.19 5.61 11.86
N ASP A 180 21.36 5.95 12.40
CA ASP A 180 21.50 6.89 13.53
C ASP A 180 20.82 8.24 13.29
N THR A 181 20.90 8.77 12.08
CA THR A 181 20.23 10.03 11.71
C THR A 181 18.70 9.93 11.77
N THR A 182 18.14 8.77 11.45
CA THR A 182 16.70 8.50 11.57
C THR A 182 16.33 8.35 13.04
N MET A 183 17.13 7.63 13.82
CA MET A 183 16.93 7.50 15.27
C MET A 183 16.92 8.84 15.98
N SER A 184 17.90 9.71 15.67
CA SER A 184 17.96 11.08 16.21
C SER A 184 16.69 11.88 15.87
N ALA A 185 16.23 11.83 14.62
CA ALA A 185 15.00 12.53 14.23
C ALA A 185 13.73 12.00 14.93
N LEU A 186 13.70 10.70 15.24
CA LEU A 186 12.62 10.11 16.05
C LEU A 186 12.71 10.52 17.52
N GLN A 187 13.91 10.58 18.09
CA GLN A 187 14.14 11.07 19.46
C GLN A 187 13.69 12.52 19.61
N ASP A 188 14.12 13.41 18.70
CA ASP A 188 13.72 14.83 18.68
C ASP A 188 12.20 15.00 18.62
N TYR A 189 11.54 14.16 17.81
CA TYR A 189 10.09 14.16 17.71
C TYR A 189 9.43 13.71 19.02
N THR A 190 9.93 12.65 19.67
CA THR A 190 9.37 12.19 20.95
C THR A 190 9.59 13.19 22.08
N ALA A 191 10.78 13.80 22.18
CA ALA A 191 11.07 14.82 23.17
C ALA A 191 10.16 16.04 23.00
N PHE A 192 9.89 16.44 21.74
CA PHE A 192 8.95 17.50 21.44
C PHE A 192 7.51 17.18 21.87
N GLN A 193 7.05 15.94 21.65
CA GLN A 193 5.72 15.51 22.11
C GLN A 193 5.62 15.55 23.64
N ASP A 194 6.65 15.09 24.33
CA ASP A 194 6.67 15.01 25.80
C ASP A 194 6.66 16.41 26.43
N ALA A 195 7.39 17.37 25.85
CA ALA A 195 7.40 18.76 26.29
C ALA A 195 6.03 19.46 26.20
N LEU A 196 5.20 19.06 25.23
CA LEU A 196 3.86 19.62 25.06
C LEU A 196 2.83 19.12 26.09
N HIS A 197 3.23 18.25 27.04
CA HIS A 197 2.34 17.58 28.00
C HIS A 197 1.09 16.99 27.34
N ALA A 198 1.22 16.54 26.08
CA ALA A 198 0.10 16.01 25.33
C ALA A 198 -0.48 14.83 26.14
N PRO A 199 -1.74 14.90 26.62
CA PRO A 199 -2.31 13.83 27.43
C PRO A 199 -2.47 12.59 26.56
N THR A 200 -1.49 11.69 26.59
CA THR A 200 -1.45 10.54 25.71
C THR A 200 -2.14 9.36 26.39
N LYS A 201 -3.47 9.33 26.25
CA LYS A 201 -4.26 8.09 26.47
C LYS A 201 -4.01 7.04 25.37
N THR A 202 -3.10 7.31 24.42
CA THR A 202 -2.80 6.45 23.29
C THR A 202 -1.32 6.06 23.28
N SER A 203 -1.05 4.82 22.91
CA SER A 203 0.31 4.30 22.70
C SER A 203 0.91 4.67 21.34
N ALA A 204 0.14 5.35 20.46
CA ALA A 204 0.56 5.68 19.11
C ALA A 204 1.83 6.55 19.09
N PHE A 205 2.75 6.25 18.17
CA PHE A 205 3.98 7.03 17.98
C PHE A 205 3.69 8.38 17.33
N PHE A 206 2.97 8.38 16.19
CA PHE A 206 2.58 9.60 15.49
C PHE A 206 1.19 10.08 15.88
N LEU A 207 1.10 11.34 16.30
CA LEU A 207 -0.11 11.92 16.87
C LEU A 207 -0.67 13.07 16.03
N THR A 208 -2.00 13.19 16.07
CA THR A 208 -2.73 14.41 15.70
C THR A 208 -2.60 15.46 16.81
N ILE A 209 -3.02 16.69 16.50
CA ILE A 209 -3.13 17.75 17.51
C ILE A 209 -4.04 17.41 18.69
N THR A 210 -5.00 16.50 18.49
CA THR A 210 -5.92 16.01 19.52
C THR A 210 -5.38 14.79 20.27
N GLY A 211 -4.11 14.42 20.08
CA GLY A 211 -3.49 13.27 20.75
C GLY A 211 -4.02 11.91 20.27
N LYS A 212 -4.58 11.83 19.06
CA LYS A 212 -5.07 10.58 18.47
C LYS A 212 -4.08 10.05 17.43
N ARG A 213 -4.19 8.77 17.10
CA ARG A 213 -3.48 8.17 15.97
C ARG A 213 -3.85 8.88 14.66
N LEU A 214 -2.89 8.98 13.75
CA LEU A 214 -3.11 9.45 12.39
C LEU A 214 -4.16 8.58 11.65
N ILE A 215 -4.88 9.19 10.70
CA ILE A 215 -5.85 8.50 9.86
C ILE A 215 -5.37 8.53 8.42
N TYR A 216 -5.39 7.39 7.74
CA TYR A 216 -4.84 7.22 6.38
C TYR A 216 -5.34 8.27 5.38
N THR A 217 -6.65 8.53 5.38
CA THR A 217 -7.27 9.51 4.47
C THR A 217 -6.71 10.91 4.72
N MET A 218 -6.55 11.30 5.98
CA MET A 218 -5.98 12.61 6.30
C MET A 218 -4.52 12.72 5.90
N VAL A 219 -3.72 11.68 6.21
CA VAL A 219 -2.30 11.68 5.84
C VAL A 219 -2.14 11.76 4.32
N SER A 220 -2.96 11.02 3.58
CA SER A 220 -2.94 11.02 2.11
C SER A 220 -3.34 12.38 1.52
N THR A 221 -4.34 13.04 2.10
CA THR A 221 -4.79 14.38 1.67
C THR A 221 -3.73 15.43 1.95
N THR A 222 -3.18 15.45 3.17
CA THR A 222 -2.11 16.39 3.54
C THR A 222 -0.86 16.18 2.68
N PHE A 223 -0.46 14.92 2.43
CA PHE A 223 0.67 14.62 1.55
C PHE A 223 0.47 15.15 0.12
N ARG A 224 -0.75 14.98 -0.42
CA ARG A 224 -1.07 15.50 -1.77
C ARG A 224 -0.99 17.03 -1.81
N MET A 225 -1.51 17.69 -0.79
CA MET A 225 -1.39 19.15 -0.65
C MET A 225 0.07 19.59 -0.63
N LEU A 226 0.93 18.91 0.13
CA LEU A 226 2.38 19.20 0.18
C LEU A 226 3.05 19.01 -1.19
N CYS A 227 2.71 17.95 -1.92
CA CYS A 227 3.21 17.74 -3.29
C CYS A 227 2.78 18.88 -4.22
N THR A 228 1.51 19.32 -4.15
CA THR A 228 1.01 20.45 -4.94
C THR A 228 1.77 21.74 -4.60
N GLN A 229 1.97 22.04 -3.31
CA GLN A 229 2.66 23.26 -2.85
C GLN A 229 4.15 23.30 -3.22
N THR A 230 4.79 22.14 -3.34
CA THR A 230 6.20 22.00 -3.75
C THR A 230 6.36 21.79 -5.25
N ALA A 231 5.26 21.72 -6.01
CA ALA A 231 5.21 21.35 -7.43
C ALA A 231 5.84 19.97 -7.75
N ILE A 232 6.05 19.12 -6.75
CA ILE A 232 6.66 17.79 -6.92
C ILE A 232 5.72 16.90 -7.74
N GLY A 233 6.24 16.44 -8.88
CA GLY A 233 5.50 15.63 -9.84
C GLY A 233 4.41 16.39 -10.61
N ALA A 234 4.44 17.73 -10.65
CA ALA A 234 3.47 18.54 -11.40
C ALA A 234 3.41 18.21 -12.90
N GLN A 235 4.53 17.80 -13.49
CA GLN A 235 4.63 17.42 -14.92
C GLN A 235 4.16 15.98 -15.20
N ARG A 236 3.74 15.23 -14.19
CA ARG A 236 3.36 13.82 -14.35
C ARG A 236 1.87 13.72 -14.64
N GLN A 237 1.49 12.86 -15.59
CA GLN A 237 0.10 12.51 -15.86
C GLN A 237 -0.65 12.01 -14.61
N ARG A 238 0.06 11.38 -13.66
CA ARG A 238 -0.51 10.92 -12.39
C ARG A 238 0.30 11.47 -11.20
N PRO A 239 -0.35 12.11 -10.20
CA PRO A 239 0.34 12.82 -9.13
C PRO A 239 1.01 11.87 -8.14
N PRO A 240 2.23 12.14 -7.65
CA PRO A 240 2.98 11.25 -6.76
C PRO A 240 2.18 10.78 -5.55
N ARG A 241 2.45 9.55 -5.11
CA ARG A 241 1.79 8.94 -3.95
C ARG A 241 2.78 8.78 -2.82
N LEU A 242 2.26 8.75 -1.61
CA LEU A 242 3.04 8.47 -0.41
C LEU A 242 3.65 7.05 -0.45
N HIS A 243 2.96 6.06 -1.02
CA HIS A 243 3.53 4.72 -1.23
C HIS A 243 4.73 4.72 -2.20
N ASP A 244 4.88 5.75 -3.04
CA ASP A 244 6.01 5.83 -3.96
C ASP A 244 7.33 6.15 -3.20
N LEU A 245 7.28 6.63 -1.95
CA LEU A 245 8.47 6.75 -1.08
C LEU A 245 9.07 5.38 -0.76
N ARG A 246 8.22 4.38 -0.57
CA ARG A 246 8.68 3.00 -0.38
C ARG A 246 9.27 2.40 -1.65
N HIS A 247 8.68 2.73 -2.81
CA HIS A 247 9.27 2.36 -4.09
C HIS A 247 10.65 3.00 -4.26
N THR A 248 10.78 4.27 -3.89
CA THR A 248 12.05 5.02 -3.87
C THR A 248 13.09 4.34 -2.98
N PHE A 249 12.73 3.97 -1.75
CA PHE A 249 13.63 3.24 -0.85
C PHE A 249 14.16 1.94 -1.48
N ALA A 250 13.26 1.16 -2.08
CA ALA A 250 13.63 -0.11 -2.71
C ALA A 250 14.56 0.09 -3.91
N VAL A 251 14.23 1.03 -4.80
CA VAL A 251 15.05 1.36 -5.97
C VAL A 251 16.43 1.86 -5.54
N ASN A 252 16.50 2.81 -4.60
CA ASN A 252 17.77 3.34 -4.10
C ASN A 252 18.64 2.27 -3.43
N THR A 253 18.01 1.30 -2.75
CA THR A 253 18.74 0.16 -2.16
C THR A 253 19.34 -0.74 -3.23
N LEU A 254 18.58 -1.04 -4.29
CA LEU A 254 19.07 -1.83 -5.41
C LEU A 254 20.19 -1.10 -6.17
N VAL A 255 20.01 0.18 -6.48
CA VAL A 255 21.05 1.02 -7.13
C VAL A 255 22.33 1.01 -6.30
N ARG A 256 22.24 1.19 -4.97
CA ARG A 256 23.39 1.12 -4.07
C ARG A 256 24.08 -0.24 -4.13
N TRP A 257 23.32 -1.34 -4.12
CA TRP A 257 23.92 -2.68 -4.21
C TRP A 257 24.61 -2.94 -5.55
N TYR A 258 24.03 -2.46 -6.66
CA TYR A 258 24.68 -2.54 -7.97
C TYR A 258 26.00 -1.77 -7.99
N ARG A 259 25.99 -0.51 -7.53
CA ARG A 259 27.19 0.35 -7.45
C ARG A 259 28.28 -0.21 -6.53
N GLN A 260 27.90 -0.96 -5.50
CA GLN A 260 28.83 -1.61 -4.56
C GLN A 260 29.38 -2.96 -5.06
N GLY A 261 29.07 -3.40 -6.29
CA GLY A 261 29.54 -4.69 -6.78
C GLY A 261 28.82 -5.91 -6.17
N LEU A 262 27.76 -5.72 -5.37
CA LEU A 262 27.10 -6.81 -4.66
C LEU A 262 26.27 -7.70 -5.61
N ASN A 263 26.12 -8.97 -5.27
CA ASN A 263 25.20 -9.88 -5.97
C ASN A 263 23.74 -9.53 -5.60
N VAL A 264 23.10 -8.73 -6.45
CA VAL A 264 21.73 -8.24 -6.23
C VAL A 264 20.74 -9.40 -6.16
N HIS A 265 20.83 -10.38 -7.06
CA HIS A 265 19.95 -11.57 -7.07
C HIS A 265 19.98 -12.31 -5.73
N ALA A 266 21.17 -12.55 -5.18
CA ALA A 266 21.33 -13.18 -3.87
C ALA A 266 20.78 -12.32 -2.71
N LYS A 267 20.76 -10.99 -2.87
CA LYS A 267 20.25 -10.05 -1.86
C LYS A 267 18.73 -9.77 -1.97
N MET A 268 18.09 -10.12 -3.08
CA MET A 268 16.65 -9.90 -3.29
C MET A 268 15.75 -10.50 -2.20
N PRO A 269 15.99 -11.73 -1.69
CA PRO A 269 15.19 -12.28 -0.58
C PRO A 269 15.23 -11.41 0.67
N TYR A 270 16.40 -10.82 1.00
CA TYR A 270 16.56 -9.94 2.15
C TYR A 270 15.75 -8.64 1.98
N LEU A 271 15.81 -8.01 0.81
CA LEU A 271 14.99 -6.82 0.54
C LEU A 271 13.49 -7.17 0.58
N SER A 272 13.11 -8.33 0.05
CA SER A 272 11.73 -8.83 0.08
C SER A 272 11.22 -9.01 1.51
N ALA A 273 12.04 -9.60 2.38
CA ALA A 273 11.74 -9.79 3.79
C ALA A 273 11.67 -8.45 4.54
N TYR A 274 12.65 -7.57 4.33
CA TYR A 274 12.71 -6.22 4.90
C TYR A 274 11.48 -5.39 4.52
N LEU A 275 11.06 -5.46 3.26
CA LEU A 275 9.86 -4.79 2.77
C LEU A 275 8.58 -5.52 3.24
N GLY A 276 8.65 -6.77 3.66
CA GLY A 276 7.47 -7.58 3.96
C GLY A 276 6.62 -7.82 2.71
N HIS A 277 7.25 -8.19 1.60
CA HIS A 277 6.55 -8.66 0.40
C HIS A 277 6.11 -10.11 0.60
N ARG A 278 4.84 -10.40 0.29
CA ARG A 278 4.29 -11.76 0.34
C ARG A 278 4.86 -12.62 -0.79
N ASP A 279 5.02 -12.00 -1.95
CA ASP A 279 5.49 -12.64 -3.17
C ASP A 279 6.79 -11.94 -3.59
N PRO A 280 7.93 -12.65 -3.68
CA PRO A 280 9.18 -12.10 -4.16
C PRO A 280 9.08 -11.39 -5.50
N THR A 281 8.13 -11.77 -6.37
CA THR A 281 7.89 -11.08 -7.67
C THR A 281 7.62 -9.58 -7.49
N SER A 282 7.04 -9.18 -6.36
CA SER A 282 6.81 -7.76 -6.02
C SER A 282 8.12 -6.99 -5.80
N THR A 283 9.17 -7.68 -5.38
CA THR A 283 10.53 -7.11 -5.24
C THR A 283 11.24 -7.10 -6.59
N TYR A 284 11.16 -8.20 -7.35
CA TYR A 284 11.77 -8.30 -8.68
C TYR A 284 11.23 -7.28 -9.68
N TRP A 285 9.97 -6.86 -9.53
CA TRP A 285 9.38 -5.77 -10.32
C TRP A 285 10.23 -4.49 -10.32
N TYR A 286 10.95 -4.17 -9.24
CA TYR A 286 11.79 -2.97 -9.19
C TYR A 286 12.91 -2.98 -10.23
N LEU A 287 13.48 -4.14 -10.55
CA LEU A 287 14.52 -4.28 -11.57
C LEU A 287 14.02 -3.81 -12.94
N SER A 288 12.76 -4.10 -13.26
CA SER A 288 12.13 -3.70 -14.52
C SER A 288 11.52 -2.29 -14.51
N ALA A 289 11.37 -1.67 -13.34
CA ALA A 289 10.58 -0.45 -13.16
C ALA A 289 11.39 0.86 -13.15
N ALA A 290 12.72 0.78 -13.03
CA ALA A 290 13.61 1.94 -13.01
C ALA A 290 14.63 1.85 -14.17
N PRO A 291 14.67 2.83 -15.11
CA PRO A 291 15.61 2.83 -16.22
C PRO A 291 17.07 2.73 -15.81
N GLU A 292 17.44 3.38 -14.70
CA GLU A 292 18.80 3.32 -14.14
C GLU A 292 19.19 1.89 -13.71
N LEU A 293 18.25 1.11 -13.17
CA LEU A 293 18.50 -0.28 -12.80
C LEU A 293 18.64 -1.18 -14.02
N LEU A 294 17.93 -0.89 -15.11
CA LEU A 294 18.07 -1.61 -16.37
C LEU A 294 19.46 -1.37 -16.98
N ALA A 295 19.95 -0.13 -16.98
CA ALA A 295 21.29 0.21 -17.44
C ALA A 295 22.37 -0.51 -16.61
N LEU A 296 22.32 -0.38 -15.27
CA LEU A 296 23.28 -1.06 -14.38
C LEU A 296 23.24 -2.59 -14.45
N ALA A 297 22.09 -3.17 -14.80
CA ALA A 297 21.96 -4.61 -15.02
C ALA A 297 22.53 -5.04 -16.38
N ALA A 298 22.35 -4.23 -17.44
CA ALA A 298 22.88 -4.48 -18.77
C ALA A 298 24.41 -4.46 -18.78
N ASP A 299 25.03 -3.43 -18.19
CA ASP A 299 26.49 -3.27 -18.12
C ASP A 299 27.18 -4.52 -17.52
N ARG A 300 26.57 -5.13 -16.49
CA ARG A 300 27.12 -6.36 -15.87
C ARG A 300 27.00 -7.61 -16.74
N ILE A 301 25.97 -7.70 -17.59
CA ILE A 301 25.84 -8.83 -18.51
C ILE A 301 26.96 -8.75 -19.54
N GLU A 302 27.27 -7.55 -20.03
CA GLU A 302 28.37 -7.29 -20.97
C GLU A 302 29.74 -7.62 -20.34
N ASP A 303 29.97 -7.22 -19.07
CA ASP A 303 31.19 -7.58 -18.33
C ASP A 303 31.33 -9.11 -18.13
N THR A 304 30.24 -9.79 -17.77
CA THR A 304 30.27 -11.25 -17.53
C THR A 304 30.49 -12.05 -18.82
N THR A 305 30.04 -11.50 -19.96
CA THR A 305 30.22 -12.12 -21.28
C THR A 305 31.66 -11.91 -21.76
N SER A 306 32.21 -10.72 -21.55
CA SER A 306 33.61 -10.39 -21.88
C SER A 306 34.63 -11.23 -21.09
N ILE A 307 34.35 -11.55 -19.82
CA ILE A 307 35.22 -12.41 -19.00
C ILE A 307 35.20 -13.87 -19.50
N LYS A 308 34.08 -14.35 -20.05
CA LYS A 308 34.00 -15.72 -20.61
C LYS A 308 34.69 -15.84 -21.97
N GLU A 309 34.70 -14.78 -22.78
CA GLU A 309 35.38 -14.77 -24.08
C GLU A 309 36.91 -14.65 -23.96
N GLN A 310 37.44 -14.06 -22.88
CA GLN A 310 38.88 -13.98 -22.61
C GLN A 310 39.48 -15.24 -21.97
N GLN A 311 38.63 -16.18 -21.56
CA GLN A 311 39.03 -17.46 -20.93
C GLN A 311 38.81 -18.67 -21.85
N SER A 312 38.40 -18.45 -23.10
CA SER A 312 38.26 -19.47 -24.14
C SER A 312 39.34 -19.35 -25.20
#